data_AF-A0A1I7RYN6-F1
#
_entry.id   AF-A0A1I7RYN6-F1
#
_cell.length_a   1.000
_cell.length_b   1.000
_cell.length_c   1.000
_cell.angle_alpha   90.00
_cell.angle_beta   90.00
_cell.angle_gamma   90.00
#
_symmetry.space_group_name_H-M   'P 1'
#
loop_
_entity.id
_entity.type
_entity.pdbx_description
1 polymer ?
#
loop_
_entity_poly.entity_id
_entity_poly.type
_entity_poly.pdbx_seq_one_letter_code
_entity_poly.pdbx_strand_id
1 'polypeptide(L)'
;MSADPVGSDLKVFPSRLSSVSSENDVMPKHVILAKSELNKTLDAETRKNFGTVLMLVLKWDLEPNLDESSLGFLKACDQLIVENLEISEDFEELKRRVEEDHEDIPELIGAIKNNDFVKKNGTISLLGSFLLTVLEEGAYDSRHRVLLRHTGALLGVKWNDFEDIEDTLVYSLMNQDYVETE
;
A
#
# COMPACT_ATOMS: atom_id res chain seq x y z
N MET A 1 14.16 -11.16 -37.29
CA MET A 1 13.15 -11.49 -36.28
C MET A 1 13.21 -10.36 -35.27
N SER A 2 12.22 -9.47 -35.35
CA SER A 2 12.16 -8.23 -34.57
C SER A 2 11.64 -8.55 -33.18
N ALA A 3 12.26 -7.97 -32.16
CA ALA A 3 11.78 -8.03 -30.78
C ALA A 3 10.61 -7.05 -30.61
N ASP A 4 9.50 -7.53 -30.07
CA ASP A 4 8.41 -6.67 -29.60
C ASP A 4 8.79 -6.04 -28.25
N PRO A 5 8.40 -4.77 -27.98
CA PRO A 5 8.69 -4.13 -26.72
C PRO A 5 7.71 -4.59 -25.63
N VAL A 6 8.27 -4.86 -24.45
CA VAL A 6 7.54 -5.13 -23.20
C VAL A 6 6.64 -3.93 -22.90
N GLY A 7 5.32 -4.15 -22.91
CA GLY A 7 4.32 -3.18 -22.50
C GLY A 7 4.47 -2.86 -21.01
N SER A 8 4.51 -1.57 -20.68
CA SER A 8 4.43 -1.08 -19.31
C SER A 8 2.99 -1.19 -18.82
N ASP A 9 2.70 -2.12 -17.91
CA ASP A 9 1.38 -2.29 -17.29
C ASP A 9 1.11 -1.23 -16.22
N LEU A 10 1.02 0.04 -16.65
CA LEU A 10 0.46 1.11 -15.84
C LEU A 10 -1.06 0.95 -15.80
N LYS A 11 -1.60 0.38 -14.71
CA LYS A 11 -3.05 0.38 -14.46
C LYS A 11 -3.50 1.79 -14.06
N VAL A 12 -4.01 2.56 -15.01
CA VAL A 12 -4.61 3.88 -14.76
C VAL A 12 -6.09 3.68 -14.41
N PHE A 13 -6.44 3.87 -13.14
CA PHE A 13 -7.83 3.76 -12.68
C PHE A 13 -8.63 5.05 -13.02
N PRO A 14 -9.88 4.93 -13.48
CA PRO A 14 -10.72 6.09 -13.76
C PRO A 14 -11.24 6.73 -12.46
N SER A 15 -11.05 8.04 -12.30
CA SER A 15 -11.63 8.81 -11.20
C SER A 15 -13.15 8.92 -11.36
N ARG A 16 -13.93 8.71 -10.28
CA ARG A 16 -15.38 9.00 -10.31
C ARG A 16 -15.63 10.51 -10.36
N LEU A 17 -16.50 10.93 -11.27
CA LEU A 17 -17.17 12.23 -11.21
C LEU A 17 -18.15 12.21 -10.03
N SER A 18 -17.81 12.91 -8.96
CA SER A 18 -18.73 13.18 -7.86
C SER A 18 -19.90 14.03 -8.37
N SER A 19 -21.12 13.59 -8.08
CA SER A 19 -22.33 14.30 -8.48
C SER A 19 -22.56 15.52 -7.58
N VAL A 20 -22.54 16.71 -8.21
CA VAL A 20 -22.94 18.06 -7.75
C VAL A 20 -21.92 18.71 -6.77
N SER A 21 -21.20 19.80 -7.07
CA SER A 21 -21.28 20.84 -8.10
C SER A 21 -19.96 21.62 -8.22
N SER A 22 -19.65 22.04 -9.46
CA SER A 22 -18.86 23.20 -9.91
C SER A 22 -17.39 23.37 -9.49
N GLU A 23 -16.57 23.53 -10.56
CA GLU A 23 -15.22 24.09 -10.65
C GLU A 23 -14.04 23.11 -10.46
N ASN A 24 -13.66 22.47 -11.57
CA ASN A 24 -12.27 22.18 -11.99
C ASN A 24 -11.25 21.85 -10.89
N ASP A 25 -11.52 20.87 -10.04
CA ASP A 25 -10.46 20.19 -9.31
C ASP A 25 -10.21 18.85 -10.01
N VAL A 26 -9.32 18.89 -11.00
CA VAL A 26 -8.72 17.67 -11.54
C VAL A 26 -7.89 17.11 -10.39
N MET A 27 -8.48 16.25 -9.57
CA MET A 27 -7.74 15.52 -8.53
C MET A 27 -6.46 15.01 -9.19
N PRO A 28 -5.28 15.20 -8.56
CA PRO A 28 -4.07 14.61 -9.08
C PRO A 28 -4.33 13.11 -9.20
N LYS A 29 -4.24 12.58 -10.43
CA LYS A 29 -4.33 11.13 -10.66
C LYS A 29 -3.25 10.47 -9.81
N HIS A 30 -3.66 9.89 -8.68
CA HIS A 30 -2.74 9.14 -7.84
C HIS A 30 -2.20 7.97 -8.66
N VAL A 31 -0.88 7.80 -8.63
CA VAL A 31 -0.22 6.76 -9.40
C VAL A 31 -0.17 5.51 -8.54
N ILE A 32 -1.08 4.58 -8.80
CA ILE A 32 -1.13 3.28 -8.14
C ILE A 32 -0.40 2.27 -9.02
N LEU A 33 0.58 1.58 -8.44
CA LEU A 33 1.39 0.60 -9.14
C LEU A 33 1.01 -0.81 -8.68
N ALA A 34 0.95 -1.75 -9.62
CA ALA A 34 0.91 -3.15 -9.30
C ALA A 34 2.24 -3.57 -8.62
N LYS A 35 2.20 -4.65 -7.83
CA LYS A 35 3.36 -5.20 -7.08
C LYS A 35 4.67 -5.20 -7.87
N SER A 36 4.67 -5.75 -9.09
CA SER A 36 5.87 -5.87 -9.92
C SER A 36 6.46 -4.51 -10.34
N GLU A 37 5.61 -3.53 -10.63
CA GLU A 37 6.03 -2.19 -11.04
C GLU A 37 6.45 -1.34 -9.83
N LEU A 38 5.79 -1.53 -8.69
CA LEU A 38 6.20 -0.91 -7.42
C LEU A 38 7.64 -1.33 -7.06
N ASN A 39 7.95 -2.62 -7.16
CA ASN A 39 9.27 -3.14 -6.78
C ASN A 39 10.39 -2.77 -7.75
N LYS A 40 10.06 -2.52 -9.02
CA LYS A 40 11.01 -1.92 -9.99
C LYS A 40 11.25 -0.44 -9.75
N THR A 41 10.24 0.26 -9.23
CA THR A 41 10.26 1.71 -9.05
C THR A 41 10.93 2.13 -7.75
N LEU A 42 10.67 1.39 -6.67
CA LEU A 42 11.27 1.64 -5.35
C LEU A 42 12.59 0.92 -5.23
N ASP A 43 13.61 1.60 -4.70
CA ASP A 43 14.82 0.94 -4.23
C ASP A 43 14.54 0.03 -3.02
N ALA A 44 15.44 -0.92 -2.77
CA ALA A 44 15.27 -1.91 -1.71
C ALA A 44 15.19 -1.27 -0.32
N GLU A 45 15.87 -0.15 -0.09
CA GLU A 45 15.86 0.55 1.19
C GLU A 45 14.49 1.19 1.46
N THR A 46 13.90 1.85 0.47
CA THR A 46 12.56 2.44 0.56
C THR A 46 11.50 1.37 0.82
N ARG A 47 11.62 0.22 0.15
CA ARG A 47 10.73 -0.92 0.39
C ARG A 47 10.86 -1.46 1.81
N LYS A 48 12.09 -1.65 2.29
CA LYS A 48 12.37 -2.04 3.68
C LYS A 48 11.75 -1.06 4.66
N ASN A 49 12.06 0.23 4.53
CA ASN A 49 11.56 1.27 5.42
C ASN A 49 10.02 1.33 5.44
N PHE A 50 9.37 1.20 4.27
CA PHE A 50 7.92 1.14 4.20
C PHE A 50 7.35 -0.11 4.88
N GLY A 51 7.98 -1.28 4.67
CA GLY A 51 7.67 -2.51 5.39
C GLY A 51 7.82 -2.37 6.90
N THR A 52 8.89 -1.72 7.37
CA THR A 52 9.11 -1.42 8.79
C THR A 52 7.98 -0.60 9.38
N VAL A 53 7.52 0.44 8.67
CA VAL A 53 6.39 1.27 9.12
C VAL A 53 5.11 0.44 9.23
N LEU A 54 4.83 -0.45 8.27
CA LEU A 54 3.68 -1.35 8.35
C LEU A 54 3.77 -2.29 9.56
N MET A 55 4.94 -2.88 9.80
CA MET A 55 5.18 -3.78 10.93
C MET A 55 5.08 -3.07 12.29
N LEU A 56 5.58 -1.83 12.40
CA LEU A 56 5.45 -1.00 13.60
C LEU A 56 3.97 -0.72 13.92
N VAL A 57 3.16 -0.40 12.91
CA VAL A 57 1.72 -0.17 13.09
C VAL A 57 1.02 -1.46 13.53
N LEU A 58 1.33 -2.59 12.89
CA LEU A 58 0.79 -3.90 13.30
C LEU A 58 1.12 -4.24 14.74
N LYS A 59 2.37 -3.97 15.16
CA LYS A 59 2.80 -4.14 16.55
C LYS A 59 1.94 -3.28 17.48
N TRP A 60 1.84 -1.98 17.23
CA TRP A 60 1.10 -1.09 18.13
C TRP A 60 -0.42 -1.35 18.17
N ASP A 61 -1.02 -1.72 17.04
CA ASP A 61 -2.46 -1.91 16.94
C ASP A 61 -2.95 -3.24 17.53
N LEU A 62 -2.14 -4.31 17.42
CA LEU A 62 -2.62 -5.68 17.63
C LEU A 62 -1.89 -6.44 18.73
N GLU A 63 -0.62 -6.14 18.99
CA GLU A 63 0.18 -6.83 20.00
C GLU A 63 -0.44 -6.72 21.42
N PRO A 64 -1.08 -5.61 21.83
CA PRO A 64 -1.76 -5.53 23.13
C PRO A 64 -2.96 -6.47 23.30
N ASN A 65 -3.53 -7.00 22.20
CA ASN A 65 -4.77 -7.80 22.20
C ASN A 65 -4.59 -9.10 21.39
N LEU A 66 -3.49 -9.82 21.60
CA LEU A 66 -3.15 -11.08 20.94
C LEU A 66 -4.11 -12.23 21.32
N ASP A 67 -5.26 -12.29 20.67
CA ASP A 67 -6.04 -13.52 20.55
C ASP A 67 -5.59 -14.35 19.33
N GLU A 68 -6.12 -15.57 19.18
CA GLU A 68 -5.75 -16.47 18.08
C GLU A 68 -6.05 -15.88 16.70
N SER A 69 -7.15 -15.10 16.59
CA SER A 69 -7.54 -14.40 15.38
C SER A 69 -6.53 -13.31 14.99
N SER A 70 -6.08 -12.54 15.98
CA SER A 70 -5.10 -11.46 15.82
C SER A 70 -3.73 -12.01 15.48
N LEU A 71 -3.33 -13.14 16.07
CA LEU A 71 -2.10 -13.83 15.70
C LEU A 71 -2.13 -14.37 14.27
N GLY A 72 -3.27 -14.93 13.84
CA GLY A 72 -3.45 -15.37 12.45
C GLY A 72 -3.36 -14.22 11.46
N PHE A 73 -3.98 -13.08 11.80
CA PHE A 73 -3.91 -11.86 11.00
C PHE A 73 -2.49 -11.29 10.91
N LEU A 74 -1.77 -11.18 12.03
CA LEU A 74 -0.39 -10.70 12.06
C LEU A 74 0.52 -11.51 11.15
N LYS A 75 0.42 -12.84 11.20
CA LYS A 75 1.19 -13.74 10.32
C LYS A 75 0.84 -13.55 8.84
N ALA A 76 -0.44 -13.33 8.53
CA ALA A 76 -0.88 -13.05 7.17
C ALA A 76 -0.32 -11.70 6.67
N CYS A 77 -0.33 -10.67 7.52
CA CYS A 77 0.25 -9.38 7.20
C CYS A 77 1.78 -9.44 7.05
N ASP A 78 2.48 -10.16 7.91
CA ASP A 78 3.92 -10.41 7.77
C ASP A 78 4.23 -11.01 6.40
N GLN A 79 3.50 -12.05 6.00
CA GLN A 79 3.68 -12.68 4.69
C GLN A 79 3.40 -11.71 3.55
N LEU A 80 2.29 -10.96 3.63
CA LEU A 80 1.93 -9.92 2.66
C LEU A 80 3.05 -8.89 2.52
N ILE A 81 3.60 -8.39 3.62
CA ILE A 81 4.67 -7.38 3.60
C ILE A 81 5.94 -7.97 2.96
N VAL A 82 6.34 -9.17 3.37
CA VAL A 82 7.54 -9.85 2.85
C VAL A 82 7.46 -10.07 1.36
N GLU A 83 6.35 -10.64 0.90
CA GLU A 83 6.16 -10.99 -0.49
C GLU A 83 5.94 -9.75 -1.36
N ASN A 84 5.19 -8.75 -0.87
CA ASN A 84 4.81 -7.60 -1.68
C ASN A 84 5.93 -6.57 -1.81
N LEU A 85 6.81 -6.49 -0.82
CA LEU A 85 7.95 -5.55 -0.81
C LEU A 85 9.30 -6.21 -1.10
N GLU A 86 9.32 -7.53 -1.33
CA GLU A 86 10.55 -8.30 -1.63
C GLU A 86 11.64 -8.10 -0.56
N ILE A 87 11.26 -8.20 0.73
CA ILE A 87 12.16 -7.97 1.88
C ILE A 87 12.66 -9.27 2.53
N SER A 88 12.56 -10.41 1.85
CA SER A 88 12.74 -11.75 2.43
C SER A 88 14.09 -12.01 3.08
N GLU A 89 15.18 -11.42 2.59
CA GLU A 89 16.53 -11.68 3.10
C GLU A 89 16.78 -11.09 4.48
N ASP A 90 16.09 -10.00 4.84
CA ASP A 90 16.31 -9.25 6.08
C ASP A 90 15.09 -9.29 7.01
N PHE A 91 14.05 -10.06 6.67
CA PHE A 91 12.77 -9.99 7.35
C PHE A 91 12.86 -10.32 8.85
N GLU A 92 13.54 -11.39 9.22
CA GLU A 92 13.66 -11.80 10.63
C GLU A 92 14.47 -10.78 11.44
N GLU A 93 15.52 -10.20 10.84
CA GLU A 93 16.29 -9.13 11.49
C GLU A 93 15.45 -7.86 11.65
N LEU A 94 14.68 -7.50 10.62
CA LEU A 94 13.79 -6.35 10.65
C LEU A 94 12.70 -6.52 11.70
N LYS A 95 12.09 -7.70 11.75
CA LYS A 95 11.07 -8.06 12.73
C LYS A 95 11.59 -7.94 14.14
N ARG A 96 12.77 -8.50 14.41
CA ARG A 96 13.44 -8.39 15.71
C ARG A 96 13.67 -6.92 16.12
N ARG A 97 14.12 -6.07 15.18
CA ARG A 97 14.34 -4.64 15.46
C ARG A 97 13.03 -3.88 15.78
N VAL A 98 11.95 -4.21 15.07
CA VAL A 98 10.61 -3.68 15.34
C VAL A 98 10.11 -4.13 16.72
N GLU A 99 10.29 -5.40 17.06
CA GLU A 99 9.93 -5.96 18.37
C GLU A 99 10.71 -5.27 19.51
N GLU A 100 11.99 -4.93 19.30
CA GLU A 100 12.85 -4.26 20.28
C GLU A 100 12.69 -2.73 20.35
N ASP A 101 11.76 -2.13 19.57
CA ASP A 101 11.52 -0.67 19.50
C ASP A 101 12.78 0.16 19.18
N HIS A 102 13.65 -0.37 18.31
CA HIS A 102 14.92 0.28 17.93
C HIS A 102 14.81 1.27 16.76
N GLU A 103 13.62 1.51 16.23
CA GLU A 103 13.43 2.29 15.02
C GLU A 103 13.21 3.78 15.29
N ASP A 104 13.97 4.64 14.60
CA ASP A 104 13.72 6.09 14.57
C ASP A 104 12.64 6.38 13.51
N ILE A 105 11.39 6.50 13.97
CA ILE A 105 10.22 6.69 13.11
C ILE A 105 10.34 7.94 12.21
N PRO A 106 10.71 9.14 12.73
CA PRO A 106 10.99 10.30 11.89
C PRO A 106 12.03 10.04 10.79
N GLU A 107 13.13 9.36 11.12
CA GLU A 107 14.18 9.02 10.15
C GLU A 107 13.66 8.08 9.06
N LEU A 108 12.95 7.02 9.44
CA LEU A 108 12.30 6.08 8.51
C LEU A 108 11.35 6.80 7.55
N ILE A 109 10.45 7.64 8.09
CA ILE A 109 9.50 8.40 7.28
C ILE A 109 10.23 9.38 6.37
N GLY A 110 11.29 10.02 6.86
CA GLY A 110 12.15 10.91 6.09
C GLY A 110 12.81 10.19 4.91
N ALA A 111 13.36 9.00 5.15
CA ALA A 111 13.98 8.16 4.13
C ALA A 111 12.97 7.73 3.06
N ILE A 112 11.77 7.27 3.44
CA ILE A 112 10.68 6.93 2.51
C ILE A 112 10.32 8.14 1.64
N LYS A 113 10.13 9.32 2.26
CA LYS A 113 9.77 10.55 1.56
C LYS A 113 10.90 11.11 0.70
N ASN A 114 12.14 10.61 0.86
CA ASN A 114 13.27 11.04 0.06
C ASN A 114 13.39 10.29 -1.28
N ASN A 115 12.71 9.16 -1.45
CA ASN A 115 12.65 8.44 -2.71
C ASN A 115 11.98 9.28 -3.82
N ASP A 116 12.52 9.24 -5.04
CA ASP A 116 12.08 10.09 -6.16
C ASP A 116 10.63 9.83 -6.57
N PHE A 117 10.18 8.57 -6.56
CA PHE A 117 8.78 8.23 -6.84
C PHE A 117 7.86 8.80 -5.77
N VAL A 118 8.24 8.69 -4.50
CA VAL A 118 7.43 9.18 -3.38
C VAL A 118 7.39 10.70 -3.35
N LYS A 119 8.50 11.40 -3.65
CA LYS A 119 8.54 12.86 -3.80
C LYS A 119 7.58 13.35 -4.88
N LYS A 120 7.52 12.63 -6.00
CA LYS A 120 6.71 13.02 -7.16
C LYS A 120 5.22 12.72 -6.98
N ASN A 121 4.89 11.57 -6.39
CA ASN A 121 3.53 11.04 -6.37
C ASN A 121 2.90 11.00 -4.97
N GLY A 122 3.65 11.39 -3.93
CA GLY A 122 3.23 11.37 -2.54
C GLY A 122 3.21 9.96 -1.94
N THR A 123 3.18 9.90 -0.61
CA THR A 123 3.09 8.65 0.16
C THR A 123 1.74 7.94 -0.01
N ILE A 124 0.70 8.65 -0.42
CA ILE A 124 -0.61 8.08 -0.76
C ILE A 124 -0.51 7.05 -1.90
N SER A 125 0.42 7.26 -2.84
CA SER A 125 0.68 6.32 -3.93
C SER A 125 1.27 4.99 -3.43
N LEU A 126 2.07 5.01 -2.35
CA LEU A 126 2.56 3.79 -1.70
C LEU A 126 1.43 3.02 -1.04
N LEU A 127 0.61 3.71 -0.24
CA LEU A 127 -0.54 3.12 0.45
C LEU A 127 -1.54 2.53 -0.54
N GLY A 128 -1.87 3.25 -1.61
CA GLY A 128 -2.79 2.74 -2.63
C GLY A 128 -2.23 1.55 -3.40
N SER A 129 -0.92 1.50 -3.64
CA SER A 129 -0.25 0.34 -4.27
C SER A 129 -0.26 -0.89 -3.36
N PHE A 130 -0.06 -0.68 -2.06
CA PHE A 130 -0.21 -1.76 -1.07
C PHE A 130 -1.66 -2.25 -1.00
N LEU A 131 -2.64 -1.34 -0.92
CA LEU A 131 -4.06 -1.67 -0.93
C LEU A 131 -4.45 -2.49 -2.17
N LEU A 132 -4.03 -2.08 -3.37
CA LEU A 132 -4.29 -2.83 -4.60
C LEU A 132 -3.82 -4.28 -4.46
N THR A 133 -2.66 -4.51 -3.85
CA THR A 133 -2.12 -5.86 -3.66
C THR A 133 -2.95 -6.68 -2.68
N VAL A 134 -3.35 -6.09 -1.54
CA VAL A 134 -4.25 -6.76 -0.58
C VAL A 134 -5.62 -7.09 -1.20
N LEU A 135 -6.14 -6.21 -2.07
CA LEU A 135 -7.38 -6.44 -2.81
C LEU A 135 -7.24 -7.56 -3.84
N GLU A 136 -6.15 -7.59 -4.62
CA GLU A 136 -5.89 -8.64 -5.61
C GLU A 136 -5.71 -10.03 -4.96
N GLU A 137 -5.24 -10.09 -3.71
CA GLU A 137 -5.16 -11.32 -2.92
C GLU A 137 -6.47 -11.72 -2.23
N GLY A 138 -7.52 -10.89 -2.32
CA GLY A 138 -8.83 -11.16 -1.72
C GLY A 138 -8.84 -11.18 -0.19
N ALA A 139 -7.81 -10.61 0.44
CA ALA A 139 -7.65 -10.58 1.90
C ALA A 139 -8.26 -9.34 2.57
N TYR A 140 -8.67 -8.35 1.78
CA TYR A 140 -9.06 -7.03 2.29
C TYR A 140 -10.30 -7.06 3.19
N ASP A 141 -10.14 -6.57 4.42
CA ASP A 141 -11.20 -6.46 5.43
C ASP A 141 -11.01 -5.20 6.32
N SER A 142 -11.85 -5.05 7.35
CA SER A 142 -11.78 -3.90 8.26
C SER A 142 -10.45 -3.77 8.99
N ARG A 143 -9.73 -4.87 9.25
CA ARG A 143 -8.43 -4.84 9.94
C ARG A 143 -7.35 -4.26 9.03
N HIS A 144 -7.38 -4.61 7.74
CA HIS A 144 -6.52 -3.98 6.74
C HIS A 144 -6.81 -2.49 6.58
N ARG A 145 -8.09 -2.09 6.62
CA ARG A 145 -8.48 -0.67 6.57
C ARG A 145 -7.92 0.12 7.77
N VAL A 146 -7.94 -0.46 8.97
CA VAL A 146 -7.34 0.17 10.17
C VAL A 146 -5.83 0.29 10.03
N LEU A 147 -5.14 -0.78 9.62
CA LEU A 147 -3.70 -0.76 9.33
C LEU A 147 -3.34 0.37 8.37
N LEU A 148 -4.00 0.43 7.20
CA LEU A 148 -3.78 1.46 6.19
C LEU A 148 -4.05 2.87 6.72
N ARG A 149 -5.05 3.04 7.58
CA ARG A 149 -5.38 4.33 8.19
C ARG A 149 -4.29 4.82 9.13
N HIS A 150 -3.77 3.95 9.99
CA HIS A 150 -2.71 4.31 10.93
C HIS A 150 -1.36 4.48 10.22
N THR A 151 -1.02 3.63 9.26
CA THR A 151 0.14 3.84 8.37
C THR A 151 0.02 5.14 7.59
N GLY A 152 -1.18 5.45 7.07
CA GLY A 152 -1.49 6.71 6.41
C GLY A 152 -1.26 7.93 7.28
N ALA A 153 -1.70 7.87 8.54
CA ALA A 153 -1.49 8.94 9.52
C ALA A 153 0.01 9.21 9.76
N LEU A 154 0.83 8.17 9.92
CA LEU A 154 2.29 8.30 10.07
C LEU A 154 2.94 8.91 8.82
N LEU A 155 2.51 8.48 7.64
CA LEU A 155 3.05 8.97 6.38
C LEU A 155 2.52 10.37 5.99
N GLY A 156 1.58 10.93 6.74
CA GLY A 156 0.99 12.25 6.51
C GLY A 156 -0.03 12.26 5.36
N VAL A 157 -0.71 11.14 5.12
CA VAL A 157 -1.78 11.03 4.13
C VAL A 157 -3.10 11.49 4.74
N LYS A 158 -3.85 12.31 4.00
CA LYS A 158 -5.21 12.66 4.37
C LYS A 158 -6.11 11.46 4.09
N TRP A 159 -6.83 11.02 5.11
CA TRP A 159 -7.64 9.81 5.01
C TRP A 159 -8.74 9.92 3.95
N ASN A 160 -9.42 11.06 3.84
CA ASN A 160 -10.46 11.28 2.83
C ASN A 160 -9.94 11.07 1.40
N ASP A 161 -8.75 11.61 1.09
CA ASP A 161 -8.13 11.44 -0.23
C ASP A 161 -7.80 9.96 -0.50
N PHE A 162 -7.47 9.20 0.55
CA PHE A 162 -7.23 7.76 0.44
C PHE A 162 -8.51 6.95 0.28
N GLU A 163 -9.60 7.33 0.95
CA GLU A 163 -10.92 6.69 0.79
C GLU A 163 -11.41 6.78 -0.66
N ASP A 164 -11.19 7.91 -1.34
CA ASP A 164 -11.51 8.05 -2.76
C ASP A 164 -10.74 7.05 -3.65
N ILE A 165 -9.48 6.77 -3.31
CA ILE A 165 -8.66 5.74 -3.99
C ILE A 165 -9.22 4.35 -3.69
N GLU A 166 -9.51 4.06 -2.41
CA GLU A 166 -10.05 2.77 -1.98
C GLU A 166 -11.35 2.45 -2.72
N ASP A 167 -12.31 3.37 -2.72
CA ASP A 167 -13.59 3.23 -3.41
C ASP A 167 -13.39 3.01 -4.92
N THR A 168 -12.43 3.72 -5.52
CA THR A 168 -12.10 3.58 -6.94
C THR A 168 -11.51 2.21 -7.26
N LEU A 169 -10.60 1.70 -6.43
CA LEU A 169 -9.96 0.40 -6.61
C LEU A 169 -10.98 -0.74 -6.42
N VAL A 170 -11.76 -0.69 -5.35
CA VAL A 170 -12.81 -1.68 -5.07
C VAL A 170 -13.83 -1.71 -6.21
N TYR A 171 -14.32 -0.54 -6.64
CA TYR A 171 -15.26 -0.47 -7.76
C TYR A 171 -14.68 -1.03 -9.06
N SER A 172 -13.41 -0.71 -9.35
CA SER A 172 -12.76 -1.15 -10.60
C SER A 172 -12.58 -2.66 -10.64
N LEU A 173 -12.21 -3.29 -9.52
CA LEU A 173 -12.08 -4.75 -9.44
C LEU A 173 -13.44 -5.44 -9.58
N MET A 174 -14.48 -4.95 -8.89
CA MET A 174 -15.82 -5.55 -8.98
C MET A 174 -16.43 -5.47 -10.39
N ASN A 175 -16.12 -4.43 -11.17
CA ASN A 175 -16.62 -4.32 -12.55
C ASN A 175 -15.79 -5.10 -13.57
N GLN A 176 -14.56 -5.50 -13.24
CA GLN A 176 -13.78 -6.42 -14.09
C GLN A 176 -14.37 -7.84 -14.03
N ASP A 177 -14.98 -8.21 -12.91
CA ASP A 177 -15.60 -9.52 -12.70
C ASP A 177 -17.05 -9.60 -13.23
N TYR A 178 -17.70 -8.46 -13.53
CA TYR A 178 -19.04 -8.43 -14.10
C TYR A 178 -19.00 -8.40 -15.63
N VAL A 179 -18.82 -9.57 -16.24
CA VAL A 179 -19.14 -9.78 -17.66
C VAL A 179 -20.59 -10.25 -17.72
N GLU A 180 -21.51 -9.43 -18.24
CA GLU A 180 -22.84 -9.91 -18.64
C GLU A 180 -22.65 -11.04 -19.66
N THR A 181 -22.87 -12.29 -19.25
CA THR A 181 -23.04 -13.39 -20.18
C THR A 181 -24.46 -13.31 -20.74
N GLU A 182 -24.58 -12.80 -21.97
CA GLU A 182 -25.78 -12.95 -22.81
C GLU A 182 -26.05 -14.43 -23.16
#